data_AF-A0A2H0QK15-F1
#
_entry.id   AF-A0A2H0QK15-F1
#
_cell.length_a   1.000
_cell.length_b   1.000
_cell.length_c   1.000
_cell.angle_alpha   90.00
_cell.angle_beta   90.00
_cell.angle_gamma   90.00
#
_symmetry.space_group_name_H-M   'P 1'
#
loop_
_entity.id
_entity.type
_entity.pdbx_description
1 polymer ?
#
loop_
_entity_poly.entity_id
_entity_poly.type
_entity_poly.pdbx_seq_one_letter_code
_entity_poly.pdbx_strand_id
1 'polypeptide(L)'
;MKKLTILAYLFMNNAEARSLKATADKLASETTRIGLGLALFGIGLAAIYFMIGKQDAGIKLNHALFGSFVLLASPTILGFIKGLV
;
A
#
# COMPACT_ATOMS: atom_id res chain seq x y z
N MET A 1 30.64 4.35 -33.77
CA MET A 1 30.49 5.03 -32.47
C MET A 1 29.08 5.62 -32.26
N LYS A 2 28.49 6.42 -33.17
CA LYS A 2 27.12 6.98 -33.00
C LYS A 2 25.98 5.97 -32.73
N LYS A 3 26.05 4.75 -33.29
CA LYS A 3 25.01 3.72 -33.08
C LYS A 3 25.06 3.09 -31.67
N LEU A 4 26.24 3.02 -31.07
CA LEU A 4 26.44 2.49 -29.71
C LEU A 4 25.88 3.44 -28.64
N THR A 5 26.00 4.74 -28.85
CA THR A 5 25.44 5.76 -27.95
C THR A 5 23.91 5.76 -27.92
N ILE A 6 23.25 5.52 -29.06
CA ILE A 6 21.78 5.43 -29.14
C ILE A 6 21.27 4.17 -28.42
N LEU A 7 21.94 3.02 -28.61
CA LEU A 7 21.64 1.80 -27.87
C LEU A 7 21.84 1.98 -26.37
N ALA A 8 22.95 2.59 -25.93
CA ALA A 8 23.21 2.88 -24.53
C ALA A 8 22.10 3.76 -23.92
N TYR A 9 21.64 4.80 -24.64
CA TYR A 9 20.58 5.69 -24.17
C TYR A 9 19.22 4.97 -24.02
N LEU A 10 18.87 4.09 -24.96
CA LEU A 10 17.65 3.27 -24.89
C LEU A 10 17.71 2.25 -23.73
N PHE A 11 18.88 1.68 -23.45
CA PHE A 11 19.05 0.75 -22.32
C PHE A 11 19.10 1.48 -20.97
N MET A 12 19.63 2.70 -20.91
CA MET A 12 19.66 3.52 -19.69
C MET A 12 18.24 3.90 -19.25
N ASN A 13 17.40 4.33 -20.19
CA ASN A 13 16.00 4.68 -19.92
C ASN A 13 15.19 3.47 -19.42
N ASN A 14 15.47 2.27 -19.97
CA ASN A 14 14.90 1.02 -19.47
C ASN A 14 15.41 0.63 -18.07
N ALA A 15 16.67 0.92 -17.75
CA ALA A 15 17.24 0.64 -16.43
C ALA A 15 16.65 1.57 -15.36
N GLU A 16 16.49 2.85 -15.68
CA GLU A 16 15.84 3.85 -14.81
C GLU A 16 14.35 3.54 -14.61
N ALA A 17 13.63 3.16 -15.67
CA ALA A 17 12.22 2.74 -15.55
C ALA A 17 12.06 1.50 -14.65
N ARG A 18 13.00 0.55 -14.70
CA ARG A 18 13.01 -0.62 -13.80
C ARG A 18 13.35 -0.25 -12.36
N SER A 19 14.28 0.67 -12.13
CA SER A 19 14.64 1.10 -10.78
C SER A 19 13.51 1.90 -10.12
N LEU A 20 12.82 2.75 -10.88
CA LEU A 20 11.62 3.47 -10.46
C LEU A 20 10.49 2.49 -10.11
N LYS A 21 10.23 1.50 -10.97
CA LYS A 21 9.23 0.45 -10.69
C LYS A 21 9.56 -0.33 -9.42
N ALA A 22 10.80 -0.78 -9.26
CA ALA A 22 11.24 -1.51 -8.07
C ALA A 22 11.13 -0.68 -6.79
N THR A 23 11.41 0.63 -6.88
CA THR A 23 11.24 1.56 -5.75
C THR A 23 9.77 1.76 -5.40
N ALA A 24 8.90 1.92 -6.40
CA ALA A 24 7.46 2.02 -6.18
C ALA A 24 6.86 0.75 -5.58
N ASP A 25 7.29 -0.43 -6.04
CA ASP A 25 6.84 -1.72 -5.49
C ASP A 25 7.30 -1.89 -4.03
N LYS A 26 8.53 -1.49 -3.70
CA LYS A 26 9.01 -1.47 -2.30
C LYS A 26 8.24 -0.49 -1.43
N LEU A 27 8.01 0.73 -1.93
CA LEU A 27 7.25 1.74 -1.21
C LEU A 27 5.83 1.25 -0.91
N ALA A 28 5.15 0.69 -1.90
CA ALA A 28 3.83 0.09 -1.73
C ALA A 28 3.84 -1.00 -0.64
N SER A 29 4.82 -1.91 -0.66
CA SER A 29 4.98 -2.95 0.36
C SER A 29 5.16 -2.39 1.77
N GLU A 30 6.05 -1.42 1.95
CA GLU A 30 6.29 -0.81 3.27
C GLU A 30 5.08 0.01 3.74
N THR A 31 4.42 0.76 2.85
CA THR A 31 3.18 1.48 3.17
C THR A 31 2.06 0.54 3.58
N THR A 32 1.90 -0.62 2.93
CA THR A 32 0.92 -1.63 3.36
C THR A 32 1.23 -2.17 4.76
N ARG A 33 2.50 -2.43 5.08
CA ARG A 33 2.89 -2.86 6.44
C ARG A 33 2.59 -1.81 7.49
N ILE A 34 2.94 -0.55 7.22
CA ILE A 34 2.64 0.58 8.11
C ILE A 34 1.13 0.74 8.28
N GLY A 35 0.37 0.67 7.18
CA GLY A 35 -1.09 0.73 7.18
C GLY A 35 -1.72 -0.36 8.04
N LEU A 36 -1.26 -1.61 7.90
CA LEU A 36 -1.73 -2.73 8.72
C LEU A 36 -1.37 -2.55 10.20
N GLY A 37 -0.18 -2.01 10.51
CA GLY A 37 0.19 -1.64 11.88
C GLY A 37 -0.75 -0.60 12.49
N LEU A 38 -1.11 0.44 11.73
CA LEU A 38 -2.07 1.47 12.15
C LEU A 38 -3.49 0.90 12.33
N ALA A 39 -3.91 0.01 11.45
CA ALA A 39 -5.18 -0.69 11.55
C ALA A 39 -5.29 -1.52 12.85
N LEU A 40 -4.27 -2.33 13.15
CA LEU A 40 -4.21 -3.11 14.38
C LEU A 40 -4.21 -2.22 15.63
N PHE A 41 -3.48 -1.10 15.58
CA PHE A 41 -3.49 -0.11 16.65
C PHE A 41 -4.89 0.50 16.85
N GLY A 42 -5.59 0.86 15.77
CA GLY A 42 -6.97 1.36 15.83
C GLY A 42 -7.95 0.35 16.42
N ILE A 43 -7.82 -0.93 16.08
CA ILE A 43 -8.62 -2.02 16.67
C ILE A 43 -8.33 -2.14 18.17
N GLY A 44 -7.07 -2.11 18.58
CA GLY A 44 -6.67 -2.14 19.98
C GLY A 44 -7.23 -0.96 20.78
N LEU A 45 -7.16 0.26 20.24
CA LEU A 45 -7.77 1.44 20.85
C LEU A 45 -9.29 1.32 20.97
N ALA A 46 -9.96 0.80 19.94
CA ALA A 46 -11.40 0.59 19.98
C ALA A 46 -11.79 -0.46 21.05
N ALA A 47 -11.00 -1.52 21.21
CA ALA A 47 -11.19 -2.52 22.26
C ALA A 47 -11.03 -1.91 23.67
N ILE A 48 -10.01 -1.08 23.89
CA ILE A 48 -9.84 -0.35 25.16
C ILE A 48 -11.03 0.56 25.42
N TYR A 49 -11.49 1.31 24.41
CA TYR A 49 -12.69 2.16 24.53
C TYR A 49 -13.96 1.37 24.83
N PHE A 50 -14.07 0.16 24.31
CA PHE A 50 -15.17 -0.74 24.63
C PHE A 50 -15.09 -1.20 26.10
N MET A 51 -13.90 -1.56 26.58
CA MET A 51 -13.69 -1.98 27.98
C MET A 51 -13.99 -0.89 29.01
N ILE A 52 -13.70 0.38 28.71
CA ILE A 52 -14.04 1.51 29.58
C ILE A 52 -15.52 1.97 29.46
N GLY A 53 -16.34 1.25 28.69
CA GLY A 53 -17.77 1.53 28.54
C GLY A 53 -18.11 2.74 27.67
N LYS A 54 -17.20 3.17 26.79
CA LYS A 54 -17.43 4.33 25.93
C LYS A 54 -18.45 3.97 24.82
N GLN A 55 -19.54 4.73 24.71
CA GLN A 55 -20.64 4.43 23.78
C GLN A 55 -20.23 4.50 22.29
N ASP A 56 -19.21 5.29 21.95
CA ASP A 56 -18.69 5.44 20.59
C ASP A 56 -17.68 4.35 20.19
N ALA A 57 -17.37 3.40 21.08
CA ALA A 57 -16.37 2.36 20.84
C ALA A 57 -16.74 1.43 19.67
N GLY A 58 -18.01 1.03 19.56
CA GLY A 58 -18.47 0.16 18.48
C GLY A 58 -18.32 0.82 17.09
N ILE A 59 -18.63 2.11 17.00
CA ILE A 59 -18.45 2.87 15.75
C ILE A 59 -16.96 2.96 15.41
N LYS A 60 -16.09 3.22 16.38
CA LYS A 60 -14.63 3.27 16.17
C LYS A 60 -14.05 1.93 15.74
N LEU A 61 -14.54 0.83 16.31
CA LEU A 61 -14.15 -0.52 15.89
C LEU A 61 -14.53 -0.77 14.43
N ASN A 62 -15.76 -0.43 14.04
CA ASN A 62 -16.20 -0.55 12.65
C ASN A 62 -15.34 0.27 11.68
N HIS A 63 -14.96 1.50 12.03
CA HIS A 63 -14.06 2.32 11.21
C HIS A 63 -12.67 1.68 11.08
N ALA A 64 -12.11 1.16 12.17
CA ALA A 64 -10.82 0.49 12.14
C ALA A 64 -10.87 -0.79 11.28
N LEU A 65 -11.94 -1.57 11.38
CA LEU A 65 -12.16 -2.76 10.55
C LEU A 65 -12.35 -2.40 9.07
N PHE A 66 -13.13 -1.37 8.75
CA PHE A 66 -13.29 -0.89 7.38
C PHE A 66 -11.95 -0.45 6.77
N GLY A 67 -11.17 0.35 7.50
CA GLY A 67 -9.83 0.75 7.05
C GLY A 67 -8.91 -0.45 6.81
N SER A 68 -9.00 -1.48 7.66
CA SER A 68 -8.26 -2.73 7.49
C SER A 68 -8.65 -3.44 6.19
N PHE A 69 -9.95 -3.57 5.90
CA PHE A 69 -10.43 -4.21 4.67
C PHE A 69 -10.01 -3.44 3.41
N VAL A 70 -10.00 -2.11 3.45
CA VAL A 70 -9.50 -1.30 2.32
C VAL A 70 -8.02 -1.57 2.04
N LEU A 71 -7.20 -1.65 3.09
CA LEU A 71 -5.78 -2.01 2.94
C LEU A 71 -5.58 -3.41 2.37
N LEU A 72 -6.39 -4.38 2.78
CA LEU A 72 -6.37 -5.75 2.25
C LEU A 72 -6.86 -5.83 0.80
N ALA A 73 -7.80 -4.97 0.40
CA ALA A 73 -8.32 -4.92 -0.97
C ALA A 73 -7.37 -4.21 -1.95
N SER A 74 -6.46 -3.36 -1.46
CA SER A 74 -5.57 -2.54 -2.28
C SER A 74 -4.75 -3.34 -3.31
N PRO A 75 -4.09 -4.47 -2.96
CA PRO A 75 -3.34 -5.27 -3.94
C PRO A 75 -4.24 -5.86 -5.02
N THR A 76 -5.46 -6.29 -4.67
CA THR A 76 -6.43 -6.86 -5.61
C THR A 76 -6.91 -5.81 -6.61
N ILE A 77 -7.19 -4.59 -6.15
CA ILE A 77 -7.57 -3.46 -7.01
C ILE A 77 -6.43 -3.12 -7.98
N LEU A 78 -5.20 -3.04 -7.47
CA LEU A 78 -4.02 -2.77 -8.30
C LEU A 78 -3.77 -3.90 -9.32
N GLY A 79 -3.96 -5.15 -8.93
CA GLY A 79 -3.87 -6.31 -9.82
C GLY A 79 -4.93 -6.27 -10.92
N PHE A 80 -6.17 -5.94 -10.57
CA PHE A 80 -7.27 -5.77 -11.53
C PHE A 80 -6.97 -4.66 -12.54
N ILE A 81 -6.55 -3.47 -12.08
CA ILE A 81 -6.21 -2.34 -12.96
C ILE A 81 -5.06 -2.73 -13.91
N LYS A 82 -4.01 -3.39 -13.39
CA LYS A 82 -2.90 -3.87 -14.23
C LYS A 82 -3.30 -4.97 -15.22
N GLY A 83 -4.38 -5.71 -14.97
CA GLY A 83 -4.89 -6.73 -15.88
C GLY A 83 -5.82 -6.18 -16.98
N LEU A 84 -6.30 -4.94 -16.83
CA LEU A 84 -7.13 -4.26 -17.82
C LEU A 84 -6.31 -3.52 -18.89
N VAL A 85 -5.02 -3.24 -18.61
CA VAL A 85 -4.08 -2.52 -19.47
C VAL A 85 -3.07 -3.50 -20.05
#